data_AF-A0A954B6E2-F1
#
_entry.id   AF-A0A954B6E2-F1
#
_cell.length_a   1.000
_cell.length_b   1.000
_cell.length_c   1.000
_cell.angle_alpha   90.00
_cell.angle_beta   90.00
_cell.angle_gamma   90.00
#
_symmetry.space_group_name_H-M   'P 1'
#
loop_
_entity.id
_entity.type
_entity.pdbx_description
1 polymer ?
#
loop_
_entity_poly.entity_id
_entity_poly.type
_entity_poly.pdbx_seq_one_letter_code
_entity_poly.pdbx_strand_id
1 'polypeptide(L)' 'INARERGERKIIFPTARNLDLLGVSRCVDEVIEFAARRPIRPITPQVAMRDGEKFLTIPAGMGYPVLEEPLATSGRF' A
#
# COMPACT_ATOMS: atom_id res chain seq x y z
N ILE A 1 -0.85 -9.10 5.45
CA ILE A 1 0.51 -8.58 5.23
C ILE A 1 1.57 -9.58 5.68
N ASN A 2 1.46 -10.17 6.87
CA ASN A 2 2.43 -11.14 7.39
C ASN A 2 2.71 -12.33 6.44
N ALA A 3 1.70 -12.87 5.76
CA ALA A 3 1.89 -13.94 4.77
C ALA A 3 2.71 -13.50 3.54
N ARG A 4 2.67 -12.20 3.17
CA ARG A 4 3.53 -11.63 2.12
C ARG A 4 4.97 -11.54 2.60
N GLU A 5 5.18 -11.04 3.81
CA GLU A 5 6.51 -10.89 4.43
C GLU A 5 7.21 -12.23 4.60
N ARG A 6 6.45 -13.28 4.94
CA ARG A 6 6.96 -14.66 5.02
C ARG A 6 7.09 -15.36 3.66
N GLY A 7 6.67 -14.74 2.57
CA GLY A 7 6.71 -15.32 1.22
C GLY A 7 5.69 -16.43 0.96
N GLU A 8 4.71 -16.62 1.85
CA GLU A 8 3.66 -17.65 1.72
C GLU A 8 2.60 -17.26 0.67
N ARG A 9 2.40 -15.96 0.45
CA ARG A 9 1.47 -15.45 -0.55
C ARG A 9 2.09 -14.32 -1.35
N LYS A 10 1.91 -14.40 -2.66
CA LYS A 10 2.25 -13.36 -3.61
C LYS A 10 1.17 -12.28 -3.55
N ILE A 11 1.55 -11.10 -3.08
CA ILE A 11 0.65 -9.94 -2.95
C ILE A 11 1.41 -8.76 -3.53
N ILE A 12 0.96 -8.28 -4.68
CA ILE A 12 1.53 -7.12 -5.37
C ILE A 12 1.35 -5.85 -4.53
N PHE A 13 2.24 -4.88 -4.74
CA PHE A 13 2.22 -3.59 -4.04
C PHE A 13 0.83 -2.97 -3.85
N PRO A 14 0.01 -2.74 -4.91
CA PRO A 14 -1.27 -2.04 -4.73
C PRO A 14 -2.23 -2.82 -3.83
N THR A 15 -2.23 -4.15 -3.91
CA THR A 15 -3.06 -4.97 -3.02
C THR A 15 -2.58 -4.89 -1.58
N ALA A 16 -1.26 -4.95 -1.35
CA ALA A 16 -0.70 -4.82 0.00
C ALA A 16 -1.04 -3.46 0.62
N ARG A 17 -0.90 -2.35 -0.12
CA ARG A 17 -1.24 -1.01 0.38
C ARG A 17 -2.72 -0.87 0.72
N ASN A 18 -3.62 -1.50 -0.04
CA ASN A 18 -5.03 -1.55 0.33
C ASN A 18 -5.28 -2.40 1.58
N LEU A 19 -4.56 -3.51 1.77
CA LEU A 19 -4.64 -4.28 3.03
C LEU A 19 -4.10 -3.49 4.23
N ASP A 20 -3.01 -2.75 4.07
CA ASP A 20 -2.48 -1.85 5.11
C ASP A 20 -3.51 -0.78 5.47
N LEU A 21 -4.19 -0.21 4.48
CA LEU A 21 -5.24 0.80 4.68
C LEU A 21 -6.43 0.23 5.46
N LEU A 22 -6.89 -0.97 5.12
CA LEU A 22 -7.94 -1.66 5.87
C LEU A 22 -7.54 -1.91 7.32
N GLY A 23 -6.27 -2.27 7.55
CA GLY A 23 -5.71 -2.53 8.87
C GLY A 23 -5.61 -1.32 9.81
N VAL A 24 -5.86 -0.10 9.32
CA VAL A 24 -5.92 1.11 10.16
C VAL A 24 -7.14 1.11 11.08
N SER A 25 -8.24 0.48 10.65
CA SER A 25 -9.49 0.39 11.42
C SER A 25 -9.50 -0.84 12.33
N ARG A 26 -10.18 -0.75 13.48
CA ARG A 26 -10.21 -1.82 14.48
C ARG A 26 -11.27 -2.88 14.21
N CYS A 27 -12.33 -2.50 13.52
CA CYS A 27 -13.45 -3.38 13.19
C CYS A 27 -14.06 -3.04 11.83
N VAL A 28 -14.96 -3.92 11.36
CA VAL A 28 -15.62 -3.77 10.06
C VAL A 28 -16.45 -2.48 9.98
N ASP A 29 -17.16 -2.12 11.05
CA ASP A 29 -18.00 -0.92 11.07
C ASP A 29 -17.16 0.35 10.86
N GLU A 30 -15.99 0.43 11.51
CA GLU A 30 -15.04 1.53 11.32
C GLU A 30 -14.50 1.59 9.89
N VAL A 31 -14.18 0.44 9.29
CA VAL A 31 -13.73 0.40 7.88
C VAL A 31 -14.80 0.96 6.95
N ILE A 32 -16.06 0.56 7.15
CA ILE A 32 -17.18 0.99 6.31
C ILE A 32 -17.41 2.50 6.47
N GLU A 33 -17.40 3.01 7.70
CA GLU A 33 -17.55 4.45 7.96
C GLU A 33 -16.40 5.25 7.34
N PHE A 34 -15.16 4.80 7.52
CA PHE A 34 -13.99 5.43 6.91
C PHE A 34 -14.09 5.44 5.37
N ALA A 35 -14.44 4.30 4.76
CA ALA A 35 -14.58 4.17 3.32
C ALA A 35 -15.65 5.11 2.75
N ALA A 36 -16.78 5.28 3.46
CA ALA A 36 -17.86 6.16 3.05
C ALA A 36 -17.47 7.64 3.03
N ARG A 37 -16.57 8.07 3.92
CA ARG A 37 -16.10 9.47 4.02
C ARG A 37 -14.87 9.77 3.18
N ARG A 38 -14.13 8.74 2.76
CA ARG A 38 -12.83 8.90 2.09
C ARG A 38 -12.99 9.31 0.62
N PRO A 39 -12.31 10.37 0.14
CA PRO A 39 -12.33 10.73 -1.27
C PRO A 39 -11.57 9.72 -2.14
N ILE A 40 -12.22 9.20 -3.18
CA ILE A 40 -11.58 8.31 -4.17
C ILE A 40 -10.81 9.17 -5.17
N ARG A 41 -9.51 8.90 -5.30
CA ARG A 41 -8.62 9.60 -6.23
C ARG A 41 -7.81 8.57 -7.02
N PRO A 42 -7.67 8.74 -8.35
CA PRO A 42 -6.74 7.93 -9.12
C PRO A 42 -5.31 8.11 -8.60
N ILE A 43 -4.56 7.02 -8.56
CA ILE A 43 -3.15 7.01 -8.15
C ILE A 43 -2.34 6.41 -9.27
N THR A 44 -1.34 7.16 -9.74
CA THR A 44 -0.30 6.65 -10.62
C THR A 44 0.97 6.47 -9.79
N PRO A 45 1.40 5.22 -9.53
CA PRO A 45 2.67 4.97 -8.87
C PRO A 45 3.84 5.55 -9.68
N GLN A 46 4.85 6.04 -8.97
CA GLN A 46 6.08 6.56 -9.58
C GLN A 46 7.28 5.73 -9.11
N VAL A 47 8.33 5.68 -9.93
CA VAL A 47 9.62 5.12 -9.50
C VAL A 47 10.51 6.26 -9.05
N ALA A 48 11.00 6.18 -7.82
CA ALA A 48 11.89 7.18 -7.23
C ALA A 48 13.25 6.55 -6.85
N MET A 49 14.32 7.33 -6.91
CA MET A 49 15.64 6.93 -6.40
C MET A 49 15.81 7.38 -4.95
N ARG A 50 16.29 6.48 -4.08
CA ARG A 50 16.69 6.74 -2.68
C ARG A 50 18.00 6.02 -2.43
N ASP A 51 19.06 6.74 -2.08
CA ASP A 51 20.35 6.15 -1.72
C ASP A 51 20.88 5.09 -2.71
N GLY A 52 20.64 5.30 -4.01
CA GLY A 52 21.05 4.39 -5.08
C GLY A 52 20.07 3.24 -5.38
N GLU A 53 19.00 3.09 -4.62
CA GLU A 53 17.95 2.08 -4.81
C GLU A 53 16.67 2.67 -5.41
N LYS A 54 15.96 1.86 -6.21
CA LYS A 54 14.67 2.22 -6.81
C LYS A 54 13.53 1.84 -5.90
N PHE A 55 12.59 2.77 -5.69
CA PHE A 55 11.38 2.57 -4.91
C PHE A 55 10.14 2.80 -5.79
N LEU A 56 9.12 1.97 -5.62
CA LEU A 56 7.78 2.24 -6.15
C LEU A 56 7.01 3.06 -5.11
N THR A 57 6.52 4.23 -5.49
CA THR A 57 5.98 5.24 -4.57
C THR A 57 4.55 5.64 -4.91
N ILE A 58 3.75 5.87 -3.87
CA ILE A 58 2.44 6.52 -3.88
C ILE A 58 2.64 7.99 -3.49
N PRO A 59 1.99 8.95 -4.16
CA PRO A 59 2.04 10.34 -3.75
C PRO A 59 1.60 10.54 -2.30
N ALA A 60 2.26 11.45 -1.58
CA ALA A 60 1.87 11.82 -0.23
C ALA A 60 0.43 12.39 -0.18
N GLY A 61 -0.22 12.29 0.98
CA GLY A 61 -1.58 12.81 1.16
C GLY A 61 -2.69 11.95 0.53
N MET A 62 -2.35 10.77 0.00
CA MET A 62 -3.33 9.80 -0.51
C MET A 62 -3.97 8.93 0.59
N GLY A 63 -3.65 9.18 1.86
CA GLY A 63 -4.25 8.48 3.01
C GLY A 63 -3.78 7.03 3.20
N TYR A 64 -2.74 6.58 2.49
CA TYR A 64 -2.10 5.29 2.72
C TYR A 64 -1.05 5.40 3.82
N PRO A 65 -0.99 4.43 4.76
CA PRO A 65 -0.04 4.46 5.87
C PRO A 65 1.40 4.17 5.41
N VAL A 66 1.55 3.42 4.32
CA VAL A 66 2.85 3.13 3.72
C VAL A 66 2.83 3.62 2.28
N LEU A 67 3.78 4.50 1.95
CA LEU A 67 3.79 5.21 0.66
C LEU A 67 4.78 4.61 -0.33
N GLU A 68 5.74 3.82 0.11
CA GLU A 68 6.76 3.29 -0.79
C GLU A 68 7.21 1.90 -0.39
N GLU A 69 7.76 1.17 -1.35
CA GLU A 69 8.53 -0.05 -1.10
C GLU A 69 9.62 -0.22 -2.18
N PRO A 70 10.73 -0.93 -1.87
CA PRO A 70 11.76 -1.20 -2.86
C PRO A 70 11.19 -1.88 -4.10
N LEU A 71 11.52 -1.35 -5.29
CA LEU A 71 11.04 -1.86 -6.58
C LEU A 71 11.47 -3.33 -6.80
N ALA A 72 12.62 -3.73 -6.24
CA ALA A 72 13.11 -5.11 -6.24
C ALA A 72 12.15 -6.09 -5.53
N THR A 73 11.28 -5.59 -4.65
CA THR A 73 10.31 -6.39 -3.88
C THR A 73 8.87 -6.16 -4.31
N SER A 74 8.60 -5.12 -5.10
CA SER A 74 7.23 -4.63 -5.34
C SER A 74 6.40 -5.46 -6.31
N GLY A 75 7.06 -6.30 -7.10
CA GLY A 75 6.47 -7.20 -8.08
C GLY A 75 6.90 -8.64 -7.86
N ARG A 76 7.05 -9.12 -6.62
CA ARG A 76 7.32 -10.55 -6.38
C ARG A 76 6.12 -11.39 -6.85
N PHE A 77 6.21 -11.82 -8.11
CA PHE A 77 5.28 -12.70 -8.81
C PHE A 77 5.50 -14.17 -8.49
#